data_AF-A0A1C6R6P7-F1
#
_entry.id   AF-A0A1C6R6P7-F1
#
_cell.length_a   1.000
_cell.length_b   1.000
_cell.length_c   1.000
_cell.angle_alpha   90.00
_cell.angle_beta   90.00
_cell.angle_gamma   90.00
#
_symmetry.space_group_name_H-M   'P 1'
#
loop_
_entity.id
_entity.type
_entity.pdbx_description
1 polymer ?
#
loop_
_entity_poly.entity_id
_entity_poly.type
_entity_poly.pdbx_seq_one_letter_code
_entity_poly.pdbx_strand_id
1 'polypeptide(L)'
;ESHAAESKPRRLHADKAYDVPHLRRWLWGKHIGVRIARKGIESSERLGRRRWVIERTMSWLTGYRRLNHRYEREPGNYLAFLGLAAALCCYKRFLKLTM
;
A
#
# COMPACT_ATOMS: atom_id res chain seq x y z
N GLU A 1 1.14 -25.20 -2.00
CA GLU A 1 1.28 -23.87 -2.61
C GLU A 1 2.62 -23.30 -2.18
N SER A 2 3.48 -23.00 -3.14
CA SER A 2 4.90 -22.72 -2.95
C SER A 2 5.13 -21.50 -2.06
N HIS A 3 5.69 -21.73 -0.87
CA HIS A 3 6.39 -20.72 -0.07
C HIS A 3 7.40 -20.02 -0.99
N ALA A 4 7.11 -18.79 -1.39
CA ALA A 4 8.03 -17.96 -2.15
C ALA A 4 9.33 -17.89 -1.36
N ALA A 5 10.37 -18.54 -1.88
CA ALA A 5 11.71 -18.47 -1.34
C ALA A 5 12.07 -17.00 -1.08
N GLU A 6 12.65 -16.76 0.08
CA GLU A 6 12.96 -15.47 0.70
C GLU A 6 13.96 -14.65 -0.15
N SER A 7 13.54 -14.23 -1.34
CA SER A 7 14.37 -13.51 -2.31
C SER A 7 14.35 -12.03 -1.96
N LYS A 8 15.51 -11.49 -1.59
CA LYS A 8 15.68 -10.06 -1.34
C LYS A 8 15.24 -9.26 -2.58
N PRO A 9 14.38 -8.23 -2.42
CA PRO A 9 13.93 -7.44 -3.55
C PRO A 9 15.10 -6.64 -4.12
N ARG A 10 15.28 -6.66 -5.45
CA ARG A 10 16.32 -5.85 -6.12
C ARG A 10 16.11 -4.34 -5.93
N ARG A 11 14.85 -3.89 -5.80
CA ARG A 11 14.50 -2.48 -5.59
C ARG A 11 13.31 -2.34 -4.64
N LEU A 12 13.42 -1.45 -3.67
CA LEU A 12 12.36 -1.06 -2.75
C LEU A 12 11.78 0.30 -3.15
N HIS A 13 10.45 0.37 -3.21
CA HIS A 13 9.70 1.62 -3.26
C HIS A 13 9.14 1.91 -1.87
N ALA A 14 9.35 3.12 -1.36
CA ALA A 14 8.79 3.53 -0.08
C ALA A 14 8.31 4.98 -0.13
N ASP A 15 7.48 5.33 0.86
CA ASP A 15 6.93 6.67 1.00
C ASP A 15 8.04 7.69 1.32
N LYS A 16 7.76 8.96 0.98
CA LYS A 16 8.65 10.10 1.22
C LYS A 16 8.99 10.27 2.70
N ALA A 17 8.11 9.91 3.62
CA ALA A 17 8.39 9.93 5.06
C ALA A 17 9.59 9.06 5.44
N TYR A 18 9.86 7.99 4.68
CA TYR A 18 11.01 7.10 4.86
C TYR A 18 12.31 7.63 4.25
N ASP A 19 12.33 8.85 3.71
CA ASP A 19 13.57 9.52 3.33
C ASP A 19 14.33 9.94 4.59
N VAL A 20 15.10 8.99 5.13
CA VAL A 20 15.99 9.19 6.27
C VAL A 20 17.34 8.54 5.97
N PRO A 21 18.47 9.20 6.29
CA PRO A 21 19.80 8.72 5.89
C PRO A 21 20.14 7.32 6.42
N HIS A 22 19.70 6.97 7.63
CA HIS A 22 20.01 5.67 8.23
C HIS A 22 19.32 4.51 7.49
N LEU A 23 18.06 4.65 7.07
CA LEU A 23 17.35 3.63 6.28
C LEU A 23 17.98 3.45 4.90
N ARG A 24 18.42 4.54 4.26
CA ARG A 24 19.15 4.46 2.98
C ARG A 24 20.44 3.66 3.14
N ARG A 25 21.25 3.97 4.15
CA ARG A 25 22.50 3.22 4.42
C ARG A 25 22.23 1.74 4.70
N TRP A 26 21.20 1.44 5.48
CA TRP A 26 20.81 0.06 5.79
C TRP A 26 20.40 -0.73 4.54
N LEU A 27 19.62 -0.13 3.64
CA LEU A 27 19.22 -0.76 2.36
C LEU A 27 20.40 -0.95 1.42
N TRP A 28 21.34 0.00 1.39
CA TRP A 28 22.58 -0.12 0.62
C TRP A 28 23.45 -1.29 1.10
N GLY A 29 23.63 -1.45 2.41
CA GLY A 29 24.34 -2.61 2.97
C GLY A 29 23.71 -3.96 2.63
N LYS A 30 22.40 -3.97 2.33
CA LYS A 30 21.67 -5.16 1.86
C LYS A 30 21.66 -5.33 0.34
N HIS A 31 22.35 -4.47 -0.42
CA HIS A 31 22.34 -4.45 -1.88
C HIS A 31 20.93 -4.27 -2.49
N ILE A 32 20.07 -3.54 -1.77
CA ILE A 32 18.70 -3.25 -2.21
C ILE A 32 18.66 -1.83 -2.76
N GLY A 33 18.34 -1.67 -4.05
CA GLY A 33 18.17 -0.35 -4.65
C GLY A 33 16.95 0.36 -4.06
N VAL A 34 17.02 1.69 -3.88
CA VAL A 34 15.95 2.44 -3.20
C VAL A 34 15.34 3.48 -4.13
N ARG A 35 14.00 3.50 -4.20
CA ARG A 35 13.21 4.54 -4.87
C ARG A 35 12.28 5.21 -3.86
N ILE A 36 12.84 6.17 -3.15
CA ILE A 36 12.15 7.03 -2.17
C ILE A 36 12.30 8.47 -2.64
N ALA A 37 11.18 9.20 -2.67
CA ALA A 37 11.18 10.62 -2.96
C ALA A 37 11.93 11.38 -1.87
N ARG A 38 12.81 12.32 -2.25
CA ARG A 38 13.64 13.11 -1.33
C ARG A 38 12.82 14.20 -0.64
N LYS A 39 12.92 14.28 0.68
CA LYS A 39 12.35 15.38 1.48
C LYS A 39 12.98 16.71 1.05
N GLY A 40 12.15 17.75 0.94
CA GLY A 40 12.58 19.10 0.54
C GLY A 40 12.96 19.29 -0.93
N ILE A 41 13.06 18.23 -1.74
CA ILE A 41 13.49 18.33 -3.15
C ILE A 41 12.35 17.96 -4.11
N GLU A 42 11.77 16.78 -3.96
CA GLU A 42 10.72 16.31 -4.88
C GLU A 42 9.35 16.78 -4.38
N SER A 43 8.47 17.27 -5.27
CA SER A 43 7.12 17.71 -4.89
C SER A 43 6.33 16.55 -4.27
N SER A 44 5.52 16.86 -3.23
CA SER A 44 4.57 15.92 -2.63
C SER A 44 3.21 15.91 -3.34
N GLU A 45 2.98 16.80 -4.30
CA GLU A 45 1.66 17.02 -4.91
C GLU A 45 1.22 15.86 -5.81
N ARG A 46 2.18 15.12 -6.38
CA ARG A 46 1.88 14.02 -7.29
C ARG A 46 2.18 12.68 -6.63
N LEU A 47 1.13 11.89 -6.43
CA LEU A 47 1.24 10.50 -6.01
C LEU A 47 1.93 9.70 -7.12
N GLY A 48 3.09 9.10 -6.82
CA GLY A 48 3.87 8.36 -7.82
C GLY A 48 3.09 7.17 -8.40
N ARG A 49 3.27 6.88 -9.70
CA ARG A 49 2.55 5.85 -10.47
C ARG A 49 2.44 4.48 -9.78
N ARG A 50 3.48 4.06 -9.06
CA ARG A 50 3.52 2.77 -8.34
C ARG A 50 2.81 2.80 -6.98
N ARG A 51 2.80 3.96 -6.31
CA ARG A 51 2.17 4.13 -4.99
C ARG A 51 0.67 4.34 -5.08
N TRP A 52 0.24 5.05 -6.12
CA TRP A 52 -1.17 5.41 -6.30
C TRP A 52 -2.11 4.19 -6.34
N VAL A 53 -1.63 3.02 -6.80
CA VAL A 53 -2.45 1.79 -6.79
C VAL A 53 -2.82 1.38 -5.35
N ILE A 54 -1.86 1.40 -4.43
CA ILE A 54 -2.07 1.00 -3.04
C ILE A 54 -2.96 2.02 -2.33
N GLU A 55 -2.64 3.31 -2.47
CA GLU A 55 -3.38 4.38 -1.81
C GLU A 55 -4.82 4.48 -2.33
N ARG A 56 -5.05 4.24 -3.63
CA ARG A 56 -6.40 4.18 -4.20
C ARG A 56 -7.19 3.00 -3.62
N THR A 57 -6.60 1.82 -3.53
CA THR A 57 -7.25 0.66 -2.92
C THR A 57 -7.59 0.95 -1.47
N MET A 58 -6.66 1.53 -0.70
CA MET A 58 -6.92 1.92 0.68
C MET A 58 -8.05 2.96 0.76
N SER A 59 -8.09 3.96 -0.13
CA SER A 59 -9.17 4.94 -0.17
C SER A 59 -10.55 4.30 -0.43
N TRP A 60 -10.62 3.27 -1.30
CA TRP A 60 -11.87 2.52 -1.52
C TRP A 60 -12.31 1.76 -0.27
N LEU A 61 -11.37 1.17 0.47
CA LEU A 61 -11.65 0.38 1.66
C LEU A 61 -11.98 1.26 2.88
N THR A 62 -11.25 2.35 3.11
CA THR A 62 -11.50 3.28 4.23
C THR A 62 -12.77 4.11 4.06
N GLY A 63 -13.35 4.13 2.86
CA GLY A 63 -14.68 4.70 2.62
C GLY A 63 -15.79 3.96 3.38
N TYR A 64 -15.57 2.70 3.78
CA TYR A 64 -16.50 1.95 4.61
C TYR A 64 -16.25 2.24 6.10
N ARG A 65 -17.26 2.80 6.78
CA ARG A 65 -17.18 3.23 8.18
C ARG A 65 -16.58 2.18 9.12
N ARG A 66 -16.93 0.90 8.96
CA ARG A 66 -16.43 -0.20 9.80
C ARG A 66 -14.95 -0.55 9.60
N LEU A 67 -14.35 -0.16 8.47
CA LEU A 67 -12.93 -0.36 8.20
C LEU A 67 -12.05 0.81 8.65
N ASN A 68 -12.64 1.87 9.19
CA ASN A 68 -11.87 2.94 9.80
C ASN A 68 -11.23 2.45 11.10
N HIS A 69 -9.98 2.87 11.32
CA HIS A 69 -9.11 2.43 12.42
C HIS A 69 -9.72 2.50 13.82
N ARG A 70 -10.75 3.34 14.03
CA ARG A 70 -11.40 3.56 15.33
C ARG A 70 -12.67 2.75 15.55
N TYR A 71 -13.19 2.07 14.54
CA TYR A 71 -14.53 1.46 14.59
C TYR A 71 -14.50 -0.03 14.96
N GLU A 72 -13.58 -0.77 14.36
CA GLU A 72 -13.48 -2.20 14.60
C GLU A 72 -12.19 -2.51 15.38
N ARG A 73 -12.37 -2.97 16.61
CA ARG A 73 -11.26 -3.31 17.53
C ARG A 73 -10.95 -4.80 17.49
N GLU A 74 -11.91 -5.63 17.08
CA GLU A 74 -11.71 -7.07 17.00
C GLU A 74 -11.12 -7.46 15.63
N PRO A 75 -9.96 -8.13 15.60
CA PRO A 75 -9.28 -8.43 14.34
C PRO A 75 -10.08 -9.38 13.44
N GLY A 76 -10.88 -10.29 14.01
CA GLY A 76 -11.74 -11.21 13.27
C GLY A 76 -12.82 -10.46 12.46
N ASN A 77 -13.56 -9.57 13.13
CA ASN A 77 -14.56 -8.73 12.48
C ASN A 77 -13.93 -7.80 11.44
N TYR A 78 -12.77 -7.22 11.75
CA TYR A 78 -12.04 -6.37 10.80
C TYR A 78 -11.72 -7.14 9.51
N LEU A 79 -11.19 -8.37 9.64
CA LEU A 79 -10.87 -9.22 8.50
C LEU A 79 -12.12 -9.58 7.68
N ALA A 80 -13.23 -9.90 8.34
CA ALA A 80 -14.49 -10.21 7.66
C ALA A 80 -15.02 -8.99 6.87
N PHE A 81 -15.03 -7.79 7.48
CA PHE A 81 -15.43 -6.57 6.79
C PHE A 81 -14.48 -6.19 5.66
N LEU A 82 -13.19 -6.48 5.80
CA LEU A 82 -12.19 -6.24 4.77
C LEU A 82 -12.47 -7.10 3.54
N GLY A 83 -12.75 -8.39 3.75
CA GLY A 83 -13.15 -9.31 2.69
C GLY A 83 -14.44 -8.86 1.99
N LEU A 84 -15.45 -8.45 2.77
CA LEU A 84 -16.71 -7.94 2.23
C LEU A 84 -16.50 -6.66 1.38
N ALA A 85 -15.73 -5.70 1.88
CA ALA A 85 -15.43 -4.48 1.15
C ALA A 85 -14.67 -4.77 -0.16
N ALA A 86 -13.71 -5.70 -0.14
CA ALA A 86 -12.99 -6.12 -1.34
C ALA A 86 -13.94 -6.74 -2.37
N ALA A 87 -14.85 -7.62 -1.95
CA ALA A 87 -15.85 -8.21 -2.83
C ALA A 87 -16.76 -7.14 -3.47
N LEU A 88 -17.22 -6.17 -2.68
CA LEU A 88 -18.03 -5.04 -3.17
C LEU A 88 -17.25 -4.15 -4.17
N CYS A 89 -15.97 -3.88 -3.91
CA CYS A 89 -15.11 -3.14 -4.83
C CYS A 89 -14.97 -3.87 -6.17
N CYS A 90 -14.71 -5.18 -6.15
CA CYS A 90 -14.64 -6.01 -7.34
C CYS A 90 -15.96 -6.02 -8.11
N TYR A 91 -17.09 -6.19 -7.42
CA TYR A 91 -18.42 -6.19 -8.03
C TYR A 91 -18.76 -4.85 -8.70
N LYS A 92 -18.54 -3.72 -8.01
CA LYS A 92 -18.73 -2.38 -8.58
C LYS A 92 -17.84 -2.15 -9.82
N ARG A 93 -16.61 -2.67 -9.79
CA ARG A 93 -15.69 -2.58 -10.92
C ARG A 93 -16.16 -3.44 -12.10
N PHE A 94 -16.66 -4.64 -11.82
CA PHE A 94 -17.22 -5.55 -12.83
C PHE A 94 -18.41 -4.91 -13.54
N LEU A 95 -19.39 -4.40 -12.79
CA LEU A 95 -20.57 -3.72 -13.36
C LEU A 95 -20.18 -2.57 -14.29
N LYS A 96 -19.19 -1.76 -13.90
CA LYS A 96 -18.68 -0.63 -14.71
C LYS A 96 -17.96 -1.05 -15.99
N LEU A 97 -17.52 -2.31 -16.10
CA LEU A 97 -16.86 -2.83 -17.29
C LEU A 97 -17.83 -3.54 -18.22
N THR A 98 -18.92 -4.07 -17.69
CA THR A 98 -19.94 -4.82 -18.44
C THR A 98 -21.11 -3.97 -18.92
N MET A 99 -21.41 -2.87 -18.23
CA MET A 99 -22.41 -1.86 -18.63
C MET A 99 -21.69 -0.61 -19.12
#